data_AF-I1JHS1-F1
#
_entry.id   AF-I1JHS1-F1
#
_cell.length_a   1.000
_cell.length_b   1.000
_cell.length_c   1.000
_cell.angle_alpha   90.00
_cell.angle_beta   90.00
_cell.angle_gamma   90.00
#
_symmetry.space_group_name_H-M   'P 1'
#
loop_
_entity.id
_entity.type
_entity.pdbx_description
1 polymer ?
#
loop_
_entity_poly.entity_id
_entity_poly.type
_entity_poly.pdbx_seq_one_letter_code
_entity_poly.pdbx_strand_id
1 'polypeptide(L)'
;MLGAVQLGLLAACVVLFVPMGMAGWHLSRNKVLFFSGALFITLAVGVHLTPYFPSVSDFVTSVSSSSVNVVVDDRDLCVSLLHDIVWEVRPRRVFDFELNNNNNNSVNYDKSWSWKRSGSVESCEFQRLKRHDVSVLLNGSWVVVAGDSQARIFTLSLLSLVLDSEGMESVKGSLFKRHSDYHTVVDEIGMKLDFMWAPYVTNLTSLVAGFKRNRVYPDLLVMGSGLWHMLHFTNASDYGFSLGVLRSSVNSLLPVSSEFGNDEADVAVSASVRSPSPHLFWLGMPTLVNSMLNTNEKREKMTDLMWGEYEREVQGSGMLRQFGGPLQLVDIGSLSWTCGIKCTDDGMHYDGVVYEAGVQIMLNALLIESHQRL
;
A
#
# COMPACT_ATOMS: atom_id res chain seq x y z
N MET A 1 33.14 -54.60 2.21
CA MET A 1 32.59 -53.43 2.94
C MET A 1 31.86 -52.43 2.05
N LEU A 2 32.25 -52.22 0.79
CA LEU A 2 31.56 -51.29 -0.14
C LEU A 2 30.08 -51.63 -0.42
N GLY A 3 29.72 -52.91 -0.53
CA GLY A 3 28.34 -53.32 -0.84
C GLY A 3 27.32 -52.98 0.27
N ALA A 4 27.72 -53.04 1.54
CA ALA A 4 26.82 -52.71 2.67
C ALA A 4 26.55 -51.20 2.75
N VAL A 5 27.56 -50.37 2.45
CA VAL A 5 27.41 -48.91 2.41
C VAL A 5 26.49 -48.50 1.26
N GLN A 6 26.64 -49.10 0.07
CA GLN A 6 25.76 -48.83 -1.07
C GLN A 6 24.31 -49.24 -0.81
N LEU A 7 24.09 -50.41 -0.19
CA LEU A 7 22.75 -50.86 0.21
C LEU A 7 22.11 -49.94 1.26
N GLY A 8 22.89 -49.49 2.25
CA GLY A 8 22.41 -48.55 3.27
C GLY A 8 22.02 -47.18 2.69
N LEU A 9 22.82 -46.66 1.75
CA LEU A 9 22.56 -45.37 1.11
C LEU A 9 21.32 -45.43 0.21
N LEU A 10 21.14 -46.54 -0.52
CA LEU A 10 19.98 -46.77 -1.38
C LEU A 10 18.69 -46.92 -0.53
N ALA A 11 18.76 -47.65 0.58
CA ALA A 11 17.65 -47.76 1.54
C ALA A 11 17.27 -46.39 2.14
N ALA A 12 18.25 -45.58 2.53
CA ALA A 12 18.02 -44.23 3.06
C ALA A 12 17.34 -43.31 2.02
N CYS A 13 17.78 -43.36 0.76
CA CYS A 13 17.14 -42.60 -0.32
C CYS A 13 15.69 -43.02 -0.54
N VAL A 14 15.38 -44.32 -0.52
CA VAL A 14 14.00 -44.80 -0.66
C VAL A 14 13.12 -44.33 0.50
N VAL A 15 13.63 -44.41 1.74
CA VAL A 15 12.89 -43.98 2.94
C VAL A 15 12.66 -42.47 2.99
N LEU A 16 13.55 -41.66 2.42
CA LEU A 16 13.39 -40.20 2.39
C LEU A 16 12.54 -39.72 1.21
N PHE A 17 12.86 -40.15 -0.02
CA PHE A 17 12.27 -39.59 -1.22
C PHE A 17 10.90 -40.17 -1.58
N VAL A 18 10.61 -41.43 -1.23
CA VAL A 18 9.29 -42.03 -1.51
C VAL A 18 8.20 -41.36 -0.67
N PRO A 19 8.34 -41.19 0.66
CA PRO A 19 7.37 -40.41 1.43
C PRO A 19 7.32 -38.95 0.99
N MET A 20 8.43 -38.33 0.59
CA MET A 20 8.42 -36.95 0.09
C MET A 20 7.68 -36.81 -1.24
N GLY A 21 7.78 -37.80 -2.14
CA GLY A 21 7.00 -37.86 -3.38
C GLY A 21 5.51 -38.12 -3.12
N MET A 22 5.18 -39.07 -2.23
CA MET A 22 3.80 -39.36 -1.84
C MET A 22 3.16 -38.19 -1.08
N ALA A 23 3.90 -37.54 -0.20
CA ALA A 23 3.47 -36.35 0.52
C ALA A 23 3.42 -35.12 -0.39
N GLY A 24 4.33 -34.98 -1.36
CA GLY A 24 4.32 -33.91 -2.36
C GLY A 24 3.06 -33.90 -3.20
N TRP A 25 2.46 -35.06 -3.46
CA TRP A 25 1.15 -35.16 -4.11
C TRP A 25 0.02 -34.54 -3.28
N HIS A 26 0.04 -34.72 -1.95
CA HIS A 26 -0.97 -34.19 -1.03
C HIS A 26 -0.66 -32.78 -0.48
N LEU A 27 0.61 -32.38 -0.40
CA LEU A 27 1.08 -31.11 0.16
C LEU A 27 1.17 -29.99 -0.88
N SER A 28 0.99 -30.29 -2.17
CA SER A 28 0.99 -29.30 -3.27
C SER A 28 -0.08 -28.21 -3.14
N ARG A 29 -1.07 -28.38 -2.26
CA ARG A 29 -2.08 -27.35 -1.95
C ARG A 29 -1.61 -26.29 -0.95
N ASN A 30 -0.51 -26.49 -0.24
CA ASN A 30 0.04 -25.49 0.68
C ASN A 30 1.56 -25.40 0.52
N LYS A 31 2.00 -24.46 -0.34
CA LYS A 31 3.42 -24.25 -0.69
C LYS A 31 4.31 -24.09 0.54
N VAL A 32 3.83 -23.42 1.59
CA VAL A 32 4.60 -23.17 2.82
C VAL A 32 4.93 -24.48 3.56
N LEU A 33 3.97 -25.40 3.67
CA LEU A 33 4.18 -26.70 4.32
C LEU A 33 5.12 -27.60 3.52
N PHE A 34 5.07 -27.55 2.19
CA PHE A 34 5.99 -28.30 1.34
C PHE A 34 7.43 -27.80 1.51
N PHE A 35 7.63 -26.48 1.45
CA PHE A 35 8.95 -25.88 1.63
C PHE A 35 9.50 -26.10 3.04
N SER A 36 8.67 -25.95 4.09
CA SER A 36 9.12 -26.19 5.47
C SER A 36 9.49 -27.65 5.71
N GLY A 37 8.69 -28.60 5.18
CA GLY A 37 8.99 -30.03 5.26
C GLY A 37 10.27 -30.40 4.51
N ALA A 38 10.46 -29.90 3.28
CA ALA A 38 11.66 -30.13 2.49
C ALA A 38 12.92 -29.56 3.17
N LEU A 39 12.83 -28.35 3.72
CA LEU A 39 13.91 -27.70 4.46
C LEU A 39 14.28 -28.52 5.71
N PHE A 40 13.28 -28.94 6.50
CA PHE A 40 13.50 -29.74 7.71
C PHE A 40 14.19 -31.07 7.41
N ILE A 41 13.73 -31.79 6.38
CA ILE A 41 14.35 -33.05 5.95
C ILE A 41 15.80 -32.81 5.51
N THR A 42 16.05 -31.76 4.72
CA THR A 42 17.39 -31.43 4.23
C THR A 42 18.34 -31.09 5.38
N LEU A 43 17.88 -30.30 6.36
CA LEU A 43 18.66 -29.96 7.55
C LEU A 43 18.92 -31.19 8.43
N ALA A 44 17.92 -32.05 8.65
CA ALA A 44 18.09 -33.28 9.42
C ALA A 44 19.11 -34.22 8.77
N VAL A 45 19.00 -34.43 7.46
CA VAL A 45 19.96 -35.22 6.69
C VAL A 45 21.35 -34.57 6.75
N GLY A 46 21.44 -33.25 6.61
CA GLY A 46 22.68 -32.50 6.73
C GLY A 46 23.35 -32.72 8.09
N VAL A 47 22.64 -32.53 9.20
CA VAL A 47 23.19 -32.70 10.56
C VAL A 47 23.66 -34.13 10.81
N HIS A 48 22.97 -35.14 10.28
CA HIS A 48 23.35 -36.55 10.46
C HIS A 48 24.43 -37.05 9.50
N LEU A 49 24.60 -36.42 8.32
CA LEU A 49 25.64 -36.79 7.35
C LEU A 49 26.93 -35.98 7.52
N THR A 50 26.87 -34.76 8.06
CA THR A 50 28.04 -33.90 8.32
C THR A 50 29.20 -34.64 9.04
N PRO A 51 28.97 -35.51 10.04
CA PRO A 51 30.04 -36.25 10.72
C PRO A 51 30.80 -37.25 9.83
N TYR A 52 30.22 -37.66 8.69
CA TYR A 52 30.80 -38.69 7.80
C TYR A 52 31.56 -38.11 6.62
N PHE A 53 31.52 -36.79 6.42
CA PHE A 53 32.21 -36.09 5.35
C PHE A 53 33.07 -34.96 5.93
N PRO A 54 34.37 -35.20 6.21
CA PRO A 54 35.26 -34.18 6.78
C PRO A 54 35.46 -32.95 5.88
N SER A 55 35.04 -33.00 4.62
CA SER A 55 35.08 -31.89 3.66
C SER A 55 33.93 -30.87 3.82
N VAL A 56 32.90 -31.13 4.62
CA VAL A 56 31.80 -30.17 4.81
C VAL A 56 32.15 -29.09 5.85
N SER A 57 33.11 -29.37 6.74
CA SER A 57 33.70 -28.39 7.67
C SER A 57 34.31 -27.19 6.94
N ASP A 58 34.94 -27.44 5.78
CA ASP A 58 35.54 -26.40 4.93
C ASP A 58 34.47 -25.57 4.21
N PHE A 59 33.31 -26.18 3.92
CA PHE A 59 32.16 -25.44 3.37
C PHE A 59 31.53 -24.55 4.45
N VAL A 60 31.30 -25.06 5.67
CA VAL A 60 30.71 -24.30 6.77
C VAL A 60 31.61 -23.14 7.21
N THR A 61 32.94 -23.29 7.16
CA THR A 61 33.87 -22.18 7.42
C THR A 61 33.97 -21.20 6.24
N SER A 62 33.76 -21.65 5.00
CA SER A 62 33.61 -20.78 3.83
C SER A 62 32.31 -19.97 3.82
N VAL A 63 31.21 -20.49 4.39
CA VAL A 63 29.94 -19.73 4.53
C VAL A 63 30.01 -18.76 5.70
N SER A 64 30.77 -19.08 6.76
CA SER A 64 30.99 -18.18 7.90
C SER A 64 31.95 -17.02 7.62
N SER A 65 32.76 -17.10 6.56
CA SER A 65 33.72 -16.07 6.14
C SER A 65 33.28 -15.29 4.89
N SER A 66 32.26 -15.78 4.19
CA SER A 66 31.49 -14.96 3.26
C SER A 66 30.59 -14.09 4.10
N SER A 67 30.86 -12.79 4.16
CA SER A 67 30.02 -11.78 4.81
C SER A 67 28.56 -12.21 4.76
N VAL A 68 27.96 -12.44 5.93
CA VAL A 68 26.51 -12.32 6.09
C VAL A 68 26.21 -10.92 5.58
N ASN A 69 25.88 -10.81 4.30
CA ASN A 69 25.11 -9.70 3.79
C ASN A 69 23.83 -9.83 4.58
N VAL A 70 23.80 -9.17 5.73
CA VAL A 70 22.57 -8.62 6.28
C VAL A 70 21.93 -8.01 5.04
N VAL A 71 20.85 -8.63 4.57
CA VAL A 71 19.95 -8.00 3.63
C VAL A 71 19.44 -6.80 4.42
N VAL A 72 20.21 -5.70 4.38
CA VAL A 72 19.71 -4.38 4.73
C VAL A 72 18.55 -4.25 3.77
N ASP A 73 17.36 -4.27 4.35
CA ASP A 73 16.12 -4.56 3.63
C ASP A 73 15.96 -3.51 2.53
N ASP A 74 16.33 -3.86 1.31
CA ASP A 74 16.28 -3.00 0.12
C ASP A 74 14.85 -2.44 -0.07
N ARG A 75 13.88 -3.07 0.57
CA ARG A 75 12.49 -2.64 0.68
C ARG A 75 12.33 -1.30 1.36
N ASP A 76 12.96 -1.05 2.50
CA ASP A 76 12.82 0.24 3.19
C ASP A 76 13.38 1.37 2.32
N LEU A 77 14.49 1.07 1.62
CA LEU A 77 15.08 1.98 0.65
C LEU A 77 14.11 2.22 -0.51
N CYS A 78 13.54 1.19 -1.12
CA CYS A 78 12.59 1.34 -2.22
C CYS A 78 11.30 2.03 -1.79
N VAL A 79 10.74 1.72 -0.62
CA VAL A 79 9.55 2.40 -0.10
C VAL A 79 9.80 3.90 0.04
N SER A 80 11.00 4.30 0.49
CA SER A 80 11.39 5.72 0.59
C SER A 80 11.51 6.45 -0.76
N LEU A 81 11.64 5.71 -1.86
CA LEU A 81 11.83 6.22 -3.22
C LEU A 81 10.54 6.20 -4.06
N LEU A 82 9.42 5.68 -3.53
CA LEU A 82 8.17 5.57 -4.29
C LEU A 82 7.66 6.91 -4.83
N HIS A 83 7.89 8.00 -4.09
CA HIS A 83 7.46 9.36 -4.44
C HIS A 83 8.46 10.13 -5.31
N ASP A 84 9.59 9.54 -5.70
CA ASP A 84 10.57 10.17 -6.61
C ASP A 84 10.04 10.18 -8.04
N ILE A 85 9.10 11.09 -8.30
CA ILE A 85 8.39 11.26 -9.57
C ILE A 85 8.81 12.56 -10.26
N VAL A 86 8.90 12.53 -11.58
CA VAL A 86 9.15 13.67 -12.46
C VAL A 86 7.92 13.93 -13.33
N TRP A 87 7.49 15.19 -13.37
CA TRP A 87 6.35 15.65 -14.17
C TRP A 87 6.80 16.21 -15.52
N GLU A 88 6.06 15.87 -16.57
CA GLU A 88 6.10 16.56 -17.86
C GLU A 88 4.76 17.26 -18.12
N VAL A 89 4.75 18.59 -17.99
CA VAL A 89 3.58 19.44 -18.22
C VAL A 89 3.83 20.35 -19.42
N ARG A 90 3.10 20.15 -20.52
CA ARG A 90 3.30 20.86 -21.79
C ARG A 90 1.99 21.50 -22.26
N PRO A 91 2.00 22.71 -22.84
CA PRO A 91 0.82 23.26 -23.49
C PRO A 91 0.32 22.33 -24.61
N ARG A 92 -0.99 22.07 -24.67
CA ARG A 92 -1.60 21.32 -25.77
C ARG A 92 -1.38 22.07 -27.08
N ARG A 93 -0.90 21.39 -28.13
CA ARG A 93 -0.53 22.04 -29.41
C ARG A 93 -1.72 22.56 -30.25
N VAL A 94 -2.95 22.38 -29.78
CA VAL A 94 -4.18 22.79 -30.47
C VAL A 94 -4.75 24.10 -29.90
N PHE A 95 -3.88 24.98 -29.38
CA PHE A 95 -4.28 26.37 -29.15
C PHE A 95 -4.25 27.12 -30.47
N ASP A 96 -5.45 27.35 -31.01
CA ASP A 96 -5.70 28.48 -31.90
C ASP A 96 -5.21 29.73 -31.16
N PHE A 97 -4.14 30.32 -31.69
CA PHE A 97 -3.40 31.43 -31.11
C PHE A 97 -4.25 32.72 -30.97
N GLU A 98 -5.53 32.68 -31.35
CA GLU A 98 -6.45 33.81 -31.38
C GLU A 98 -7.51 33.81 -30.27
N LEU A 99 -7.62 32.76 -29.44
CA LEU A 99 -8.57 32.71 -28.33
C LEU A 99 -7.89 32.74 -26.97
N ASN A 100 -7.64 33.98 -26.54
CA ASN A 100 -7.55 34.39 -25.15
C ASN A 100 -6.30 33.92 -24.38
N ASN A 101 -5.26 34.74 -24.48
CA ASN A 101 -3.95 34.69 -23.83
C ASN A 101 -3.98 34.72 -22.28
N ASN A 102 -5.12 34.42 -21.65
CA ASN A 102 -5.36 34.56 -20.21
C ASN A 102 -6.02 33.34 -19.54
N ASN A 103 -6.37 32.28 -20.27
CA ASN A 103 -7.03 31.11 -19.66
C ASN A 103 -5.99 30.06 -19.25
N ASN A 104 -5.48 30.16 -18.02
CA ASN A 104 -4.59 29.18 -17.38
C ASN A 104 -5.34 27.94 -16.85
N ASN A 105 -6.35 27.45 -17.59
CA ASN A 105 -7.11 26.27 -17.17
C ASN A 105 -6.25 25.01 -17.30
N SER A 106 -6.40 24.05 -16.38
CA SER A 106 -5.60 22.83 -16.36
C SER A 106 -5.77 22.05 -17.67
N VAL A 107 -6.98 21.98 -18.23
CA VAL A 107 -7.33 21.28 -19.48
C VAL A 107 -6.51 21.69 -20.70
N ASN A 108 -5.84 22.84 -20.64
CA ASN A 108 -4.99 23.39 -21.70
C ASN A 108 -3.58 22.75 -21.74
N TYR A 109 -3.27 21.89 -20.79
CA TYR A 109 -1.96 21.26 -20.65
C TYR A 109 -2.06 19.74 -20.71
N ASP A 110 -1.18 19.13 -21.52
CA ASP A 110 -0.87 17.70 -21.45
C ASP A 110 0.07 17.46 -20.28
N LYS A 111 -0.26 16.44 -19.48
CA LYS A 111 0.41 16.14 -18.22
C LYS A 111 0.73 14.66 -18.18
N SER A 112 1.96 14.34 -17.88
CA SER A 112 2.40 12.97 -17.66
C SER A 112 3.48 12.93 -16.59
N TRP A 113 3.75 11.74 -16.09
CA TRP A 113 4.71 11.51 -15.04
C TRP A 113 5.45 10.20 -15.25
N SER A 114 6.65 10.12 -14.69
CA SER A 114 7.44 8.89 -14.60
C SER A 114 8.28 8.93 -13.32
N TRP A 115 8.67 7.78 -12.80
CA TRP A 115 9.69 7.74 -11.76
C TRP A 115 11.00 8.33 -12.27
N LYS A 116 11.72 8.99 -11.38
CA LYS A 116 13.01 9.62 -11.66
C LYS A 116 14.01 8.59 -12.15
N ARG A 117 14.70 8.89 -13.25
CA ARG A 117 15.75 8.03 -13.80
C ARG A 117 17.07 8.24 -13.05
N SER A 118 17.20 7.58 -11.90
CA SER A 118 18.43 7.51 -11.12
C SER A 118 18.69 6.07 -10.69
N GLY A 119 19.96 5.68 -10.56
CA GLY A 119 20.33 4.29 -10.29
C GLY A 119 19.65 3.67 -9.06
N SER A 120 19.38 4.45 -8.02
CA SER A 120 18.66 4.01 -6.81
C SER A 120 17.16 3.75 -7.04
N VAL A 121 16.52 4.50 -7.93
CA VAL A 121 15.10 4.35 -8.25
C VAL A 121 14.93 3.23 -9.28
N GLU A 122 15.85 3.15 -10.24
CA GLU A 122 15.88 2.09 -11.25
C GLU A 122 16.15 0.72 -10.63
N SER A 123 16.96 0.63 -9.58
CA SER A 123 17.20 -0.63 -8.85
C SER A 123 15.97 -1.18 -8.13
N CYS A 124 14.98 -0.32 -7.84
CA CYS A 124 13.72 -0.74 -7.24
C CYS A 124 12.71 -1.29 -8.24
N GLU A 125 12.99 -1.21 -9.53
CA GLU A 125 12.18 -1.79 -10.62
C GLU A 125 10.69 -1.39 -10.55
N PHE A 126 10.38 -0.15 -10.12
CA PHE A 126 8.99 0.32 -10.06
C PHE A 126 8.31 0.23 -11.42
N GLN A 127 7.06 -0.23 -11.40
CA GLN A 127 6.29 -0.48 -12.60
C GLN A 127 5.06 0.42 -12.66
N ARG A 128 4.79 0.96 -13.85
CA ARG A 128 3.47 1.54 -14.12
C ARG A 128 2.51 0.40 -14.47
N LEU A 129 1.78 -0.07 -13.47
CA LEU A 129 0.90 -1.23 -13.60
C LEU A 129 -0.26 -0.92 -14.55
N LYS A 130 -0.49 -1.82 -15.49
CA LYS A 130 -1.62 -1.77 -16.42
C LYS A 130 -2.81 -2.51 -15.82
N ARG A 131 -3.97 -2.38 -16.46
CA ARG A 131 -5.21 -3.04 -16.02
C ARG A 131 -5.04 -4.51 -15.67
N HIS A 132 -4.34 -5.28 -16.51
CA HIS A 132 -4.09 -6.70 -16.25
C HIS A 132 -3.30 -6.92 -14.95
N ASP A 133 -2.21 -6.17 -14.75
CA ASP A 133 -1.35 -6.29 -13.57
C ASP A 133 -2.12 -5.91 -12.29
N VAL A 134 -2.89 -4.83 -12.34
CA VAL A 134 -3.74 -4.39 -11.22
C VAL A 134 -4.85 -5.40 -10.93
N SER A 135 -5.46 -5.96 -11.98
CA SER A 135 -6.47 -7.03 -11.87
C SER A 135 -5.92 -8.27 -11.17
N VAL A 136 -4.67 -8.65 -11.43
CA VAL A 136 -4.00 -9.77 -10.73
C VAL A 136 -3.73 -9.41 -9.27
N LEU A 137 -3.17 -8.23 -9.02
CA LEU A 137 -2.80 -7.76 -7.67
C LEU A 137 -4.01 -7.63 -6.74
N LEU A 138 -5.15 -7.17 -7.25
CA LEU A 138 -6.35 -6.89 -6.46
C LEU A 138 -7.44 -7.97 -6.57
N ASN A 139 -7.13 -9.12 -7.17
CA ASN A 139 -8.09 -10.20 -7.38
C ASN A 139 -8.69 -10.70 -6.05
N GLY A 140 -10.02 -10.65 -5.94
CA GLY A 140 -10.78 -11.06 -4.76
C GLY A 140 -10.63 -10.16 -3.54
N SER A 141 -9.96 -9.02 -3.67
CA SER A 141 -9.68 -8.12 -2.55
C SER A 141 -10.86 -7.23 -2.19
N TRP A 142 -10.94 -6.83 -0.93
CA TRP A 142 -11.81 -5.76 -0.45
C TRP A 142 -10.99 -4.49 -0.17
N VAL A 143 -11.22 -3.47 -0.98
CA VAL A 143 -10.58 -2.16 -0.89
C VAL A 143 -11.56 -1.15 -0.29
N VAL A 144 -11.16 -0.49 0.78
CA VAL A 144 -11.91 0.62 1.39
C VAL A 144 -11.11 1.91 1.23
N VAL A 145 -11.73 2.93 0.65
CA VAL A 145 -11.19 4.29 0.56
C VAL A 145 -12.12 5.22 1.33
N ALA A 146 -11.63 5.88 2.39
CA ALA A 146 -12.45 6.69 3.27
C ALA A 146 -11.89 8.10 3.43
N GLY A 147 -12.74 9.12 3.28
CA GLY A 147 -12.27 10.50 3.40
C GLY A 147 -13.21 11.58 2.88
N ASP A 148 -12.61 12.72 2.54
CA ASP A 148 -13.27 13.85 1.90
C ASP A 148 -13.25 13.75 0.35
N SER A 149 -13.35 14.89 -0.35
CA SER A 149 -13.35 14.92 -1.82
C SER A 149 -12.06 14.41 -2.45
N GLN A 150 -10.93 14.46 -1.74
CA GLN A 150 -9.64 13.96 -2.24
C GLN A 150 -9.66 12.44 -2.35
N ALA A 151 -10.15 11.77 -1.31
CA ALA A 151 -10.33 10.32 -1.27
C ALA A 151 -11.29 9.86 -2.39
N ARG A 152 -12.32 10.65 -2.71
CA ARG A 152 -13.23 10.35 -3.82
C ARG A 152 -12.54 10.37 -5.19
N ILE A 153 -11.66 11.35 -5.45
CA ILE A 153 -10.92 11.44 -6.72
C ILE A 153 -9.86 10.33 -6.80
N PHE A 154 -9.25 9.97 -5.67
CA PHE A 154 -8.38 8.80 -5.56
C PHE A 154 -9.12 7.52 -5.94
N THR A 155 -10.32 7.30 -5.39
CA THR A 155 -11.19 6.17 -5.77
C THR A 155 -11.48 6.14 -7.26
N LEU A 156 -11.81 7.27 -7.88
CA LEU A 156 -12.06 7.35 -9.32
C LEU A 156 -10.82 6.90 -10.11
N SER A 157 -9.63 7.31 -9.67
CA SER A 157 -8.36 6.98 -10.33
C SER A 157 -8.04 5.49 -10.19
N LEU A 158 -8.30 4.88 -9.03
CA LEU A 158 -8.17 3.44 -8.84
C LEU A 158 -9.13 2.65 -9.74
N LEU A 159 -10.41 3.05 -9.77
CA LEU A 159 -11.41 2.40 -10.62
C LEU A 159 -11.06 2.50 -12.11
N SER A 160 -10.45 3.60 -12.55
CA SER A 160 -10.00 3.77 -13.94
C SER A 160 -8.90 2.80 -14.38
N LEU A 161 -8.20 2.17 -13.44
CA LEU A 161 -7.20 1.14 -13.73
C LEU A 161 -7.80 -0.26 -13.85
N VAL A 162 -9.00 -0.52 -13.31
CA VAL A 162 -9.62 -1.86 -13.27
C VAL A 162 -10.86 -1.98 -14.15
N LEU A 163 -11.57 -0.88 -14.39
CA LEU A 163 -12.76 -0.83 -15.24
C LEU A 163 -12.40 -0.44 -16.68
N ASP A 164 -13.23 -0.85 -17.64
CA ASP A 164 -13.20 -0.29 -18.99
C ASP A 164 -13.99 1.02 -19.07
N SER A 165 -14.07 1.57 -20.28
CA SER A 165 -14.81 2.80 -20.55
C SER A 165 -16.29 2.70 -20.17
N GLU A 166 -16.95 1.56 -20.39
CA GLU A 166 -18.37 1.39 -20.07
C GLU A 166 -18.59 1.35 -18.56
N GLY A 167 -17.77 0.56 -17.85
CA GLY A 167 -17.74 0.53 -16.40
C GLY A 167 -17.51 1.93 -15.82
N MET A 168 -16.54 2.68 -16.34
CA MET A 168 -16.25 4.04 -15.86
C MET A 168 -17.41 5.03 -16.03
N GLU A 169 -18.18 4.95 -17.12
CA GLU A 169 -19.37 5.81 -17.29
C GLU A 169 -20.44 5.51 -16.24
N SER A 170 -20.62 4.23 -15.87
CA SER A 170 -21.58 3.84 -14.82
C SER A 170 -21.18 4.34 -13.42
N VAL A 171 -19.87 4.45 -13.15
CA VAL A 171 -19.34 4.87 -11.85
C VAL A 171 -19.46 6.38 -11.63
N LYS A 172 -19.17 7.19 -12.65
CA LYS A 172 -19.01 8.66 -12.49
C LYS A 172 -20.22 9.33 -11.81
N GLY A 173 -21.44 9.01 -12.25
CA GLY A 173 -22.64 9.61 -11.66
C GLY A 173 -22.88 9.19 -10.21
N SER A 174 -22.63 7.92 -9.91
CA SER A 174 -22.89 7.33 -8.58
C SER A 174 -21.84 7.71 -7.55
N LEU A 175 -20.55 7.68 -7.92
CA LEU A 175 -19.42 8.02 -7.04
C LEU A 175 -19.43 9.50 -6.65
N PHE A 176 -19.87 10.39 -7.55
CA PHE A 176 -19.94 11.84 -7.31
C PHE A 176 -21.29 12.31 -6.78
N LYS A 177 -22.17 11.39 -6.36
CA LYS A 177 -23.32 11.76 -5.54
C LYS A 177 -22.82 12.48 -4.28
N ARG A 178 -23.41 13.65 -4.01
CA ARG A 178 -22.89 14.60 -3.03
C ARG A 178 -22.90 13.99 -1.63
N HIS A 179 -21.72 14.00 -0.99
CA HIS A 179 -21.52 13.60 0.41
C HIS A 179 -22.08 12.22 0.76
N SER A 180 -22.02 11.28 -0.17
CA SER A 180 -22.50 9.92 0.04
C SER A 180 -21.40 8.89 -0.10
N ASP A 181 -21.63 7.77 0.55
CA ASP A 181 -20.89 6.53 0.33
C ASP A 181 -21.18 5.99 -1.07
N TYR A 182 -20.26 5.16 -1.57
CA TYR A 182 -20.39 4.47 -2.85
C TYR A 182 -19.81 3.05 -2.71
N HIS A 183 -20.52 2.07 -3.24
CA HIS A 183 -20.14 0.67 -3.22
C HIS A 183 -20.16 0.12 -4.64
N THR A 184 -19.17 -0.69 -4.99
CA THR A 184 -19.15 -1.43 -6.25
C THR A 184 -18.39 -2.74 -6.12
N VAL A 185 -18.68 -3.67 -7.03
CA VAL A 185 -17.95 -4.92 -7.23
C VAL A 185 -17.46 -4.94 -8.68
N VAL A 186 -16.18 -5.20 -8.87
CA VAL A 186 -15.60 -5.45 -10.20
C VAL A 186 -15.65 -6.94 -10.43
N ASP A 187 -16.76 -7.39 -11.03
CA ASP A 187 -17.12 -8.81 -11.12
C ASP A 187 -16.04 -9.65 -11.81
N GLU A 188 -15.33 -9.10 -12.80
CA GLU A 188 -14.29 -9.81 -13.56
C GLU A 188 -13.13 -10.31 -12.67
N ILE A 189 -12.86 -9.61 -11.57
CA ILE A 189 -11.77 -9.91 -10.63
C ILE A 189 -12.27 -10.14 -9.20
N GLY A 190 -13.58 -10.16 -8.96
CA GLY A 190 -14.17 -10.29 -7.63
C GLY A 190 -13.74 -9.22 -6.62
N MET A 191 -13.20 -8.09 -7.08
CA MET A 191 -12.74 -7.00 -6.19
C MET A 191 -13.94 -6.21 -5.70
N LYS A 192 -14.05 -6.01 -4.38
CA LYS A 192 -15.04 -5.11 -3.79
C LYS A 192 -14.37 -3.78 -3.50
N LEU A 193 -15.02 -2.68 -3.86
CA LEU A 193 -14.57 -1.34 -3.51
C LEU A 193 -15.66 -0.56 -2.79
N ASP A 194 -15.31 -0.06 -1.61
CA ASP A 194 -16.13 0.87 -0.83
C ASP A 194 -15.44 2.24 -0.76
N PHE A 195 -16.16 3.27 -1.20
CA PHE A 195 -15.86 4.64 -0.85
C PHE A 195 -16.76 5.07 0.31
N MET A 196 -16.15 5.45 1.43
CA MET A 196 -16.87 5.95 2.62
C MET A 196 -16.67 7.45 2.74
N TRP A 197 -17.76 8.22 2.70
CA TRP A 197 -17.73 9.65 2.96
C TRP A 197 -17.47 9.90 4.45
N ALA A 198 -16.20 10.13 4.78
CA ALA A 198 -15.70 10.30 6.13
C ALA A 198 -14.82 11.56 6.19
N PRO A 199 -15.43 12.75 6.03
CA PRO A 199 -14.68 13.98 5.80
C PRO A 199 -13.95 14.50 7.04
N TYR A 200 -14.23 13.95 8.23
CA TYR A 200 -13.54 14.26 9.48
C TYR A 200 -12.82 13.02 10.03
N VAL A 201 -11.71 13.24 10.74
CA VAL A 201 -10.93 12.16 11.38
C VAL A 201 -11.77 11.30 12.33
N THR A 202 -12.72 11.89 13.05
CA THR A 202 -13.64 11.17 13.93
C THR A 202 -14.57 10.19 13.19
N ASN A 203 -14.91 10.48 11.92
CA ASN A 203 -15.63 9.53 11.07
C ASN A 203 -14.74 8.32 10.73
N LEU A 204 -13.47 8.56 10.41
CA LEU A 204 -12.49 7.51 10.14
C LEU A 204 -12.27 6.61 11.36
N THR A 205 -12.16 7.20 12.56
CA THR A 205 -12.07 6.46 13.83
C THR A 205 -13.29 5.57 14.03
N SER A 206 -14.49 6.10 13.75
CA SER A 206 -15.75 5.34 13.86
C SER A 206 -15.81 4.17 12.85
N LEU A 207 -15.31 4.37 11.63
CA LEU A 207 -15.20 3.34 10.61
C LEU A 207 -14.28 2.20 11.05
N VAL A 208 -13.07 2.53 11.53
CA VAL A 208 -12.09 1.56 12.04
C VAL A 208 -12.66 0.78 13.24
N ALA A 209 -13.35 1.46 14.16
CA ALA A 209 -14.03 0.80 15.28
C ALA A 209 -15.14 -0.16 14.81
N GLY A 210 -15.81 0.16 13.70
CA GLY A 210 -16.80 -0.70 13.04
C GLY A 210 -16.18 -2.01 12.54
N PHE A 211 -15.04 -1.95 11.84
CA PHE A 211 -14.33 -3.16 11.38
C PHE A 211 -13.96 -4.08 12.54
N LYS A 212 -13.38 -3.52 13.60
CA LYS A 212 -13.03 -4.27 14.82
C LYS A 212 -14.25 -4.92 15.48
N ARG A 213 -15.35 -4.18 15.61
CA ARG A 213 -16.59 -4.68 16.22
C ARG A 213 -17.17 -5.85 15.43
N ASN A 214 -17.19 -5.72 14.11
CA ASN A 214 -17.77 -6.73 13.22
C ASN A 214 -16.82 -7.89 12.93
N ARG A 215 -15.52 -7.75 13.26
CA ARG A 215 -14.45 -8.70 12.93
C ARG A 215 -14.34 -8.96 11.43
N VAL A 216 -14.62 -7.94 10.62
CA VAL A 216 -14.46 -7.96 9.16
C VAL A 216 -13.53 -6.82 8.82
N TYR A 217 -12.42 -7.14 8.16
CA TYR A 217 -11.36 -6.19 7.83
C TYR A 217 -11.18 -6.15 6.31
N PRO A 218 -11.00 -4.95 5.71
CA PRO A 218 -10.59 -4.86 4.32
C PRO A 218 -9.18 -5.39 4.13
N ASP A 219 -8.84 -5.81 2.91
CA ASP A 219 -7.46 -6.16 2.56
C ASP A 219 -6.60 -4.89 2.40
N LEU A 220 -7.24 -3.80 1.94
CA LEU A 220 -6.63 -2.49 1.74
C LEU A 220 -7.52 -1.39 2.30
N LEU A 221 -6.97 -0.57 3.19
CA LEU A 221 -7.63 0.60 3.76
C LEU A 221 -6.82 1.87 3.47
N VAL A 222 -7.38 2.73 2.62
CA VAL A 222 -6.85 4.06 2.32
C VAL A 222 -7.72 5.09 3.04
N MET A 223 -7.12 5.93 3.86
CA MET A 223 -7.84 6.96 4.60
C MET A 223 -7.22 8.32 4.36
N GLY A 224 -8.02 9.37 4.29
CA GLY A 224 -7.50 10.74 4.27
C GLY A 224 -8.59 11.76 4.54
N SER A 225 -8.33 12.68 5.45
CA SER A 225 -9.24 13.75 5.80
C SER A 225 -8.40 14.95 6.18
N GLY A 226 -8.74 16.14 5.68
CA GLY A 226 -8.05 17.35 6.12
C GLY A 226 -8.66 18.61 5.53
N LEU A 227 -8.93 18.63 4.22
CA LEU A 227 -9.46 19.82 3.55
C LEU A 227 -10.83 20.21 4.10
N TRP A 228 -11.71 19.23 4.30
CA TRP A 228 -13.04 19.49 4.84
C TRP A 228 -13.01 19.95 6.30
N HIS A 229 -12.15 19.34 7.12
CA HIS A 229 -11.96 19.77 8.50
C HIS A 229 -11.37 21.18 8.59
N MET A 230 -10.36 21.47 7.76
CA MET A 230 -9.75 22.79 7.64
C MET A 230 -10.78 23.87 7.26
N LEU A 231 -11.65 23.58 6.30
CA LEU A 231 -12.70 24.51 5.87
C LEU A 231 -13.75 24.79 6.96
N HIS A 232 -14.09 23.80 7.80
CA HIS A 232 -15.21 23.94 8.74
C HIS A 232 -14.80 24.30 10.17
N PHE A 233 -13.64 23.86 10.65
CA PHE A 233 -13.21 24.04 12.03
C PHE A 233 -11.99 24.96 12.19
N THR A 234 -11.07 25.00 11.21
CA THR A 234 -9.84 25.81 11.27
C THR A 234 -9.01 25.64 12.56
N ASN A 235 -9.11 24.46 13.20
CA ASN A 235 -8.40 24.15 14.43
C ASN A 235 -7.48 22.95 14.22
N ALA A 236 -6.20 23.22 14.02
CA ALA A 236 -5.20 22.18 13.78
C ALA A 236 -5.00 21.30 15.02
N SER A 237 -5.00 21.86 16.23
CA SER A 237 -4.77 21.08 17.45
C SER A 237 -5.89 20.07 17.75
N ASP A 238 -7.15 20.44 17.51
CA ASP A 238 -8.30 19.51 17.61
C ASP A 238 -8.24 18.39 16.57
N TYR A 239 -7.82 18.76 15.36
CA TYR A 239 -7.53 17.80 14.29
C TYR A 239 -6.41 16.82 14.71
N GLY A 240 -5.30 17.30 15.27
CA GLY A 240 -4.19 16.48 15.78
C GLY A 240 -4.59 15.55 16.92
N PHE A 241 -5.40 16.02 17.87
CA PHE A 241 -5.97 15.18 18.92
C PHE A 241 -6.80 14.03 18.32
N SER A 242 -7.66 14.35 17.35
CA SER A 242 -8.46 13.36 16.64
C SER A 242 -7.59 12.33 15.91
N LEU A 243 -6.47 12.74 15.31
CA LEU A 243 -5.52 11.84 14.66
C LEU A 243 -4.85 10.89 15.65
N GLY A 244 -4.51 11.36 16.86
CA GLY A 244 -3.99 10.50 17.93
C GLY A 244 -4.96 9.39 18.35
N VAL A 245 -6.26 9.71 18.40
CA VAL A 245 -7.32 8.71 18.65
C VAL A 245 -7.43 7.73 17.48
N LEU A 246 -7.44 8.23 16.24
CA LEU A 246 -7.46 7.39 15.03
C LEU A 246 -6.27 6.42 15.02
N ARG A 247 -5.04 6.89 15.28
CA ARG A 247 -3.84 6.06 15.37
C ARG A 247 -4.02 4.91 16.35
N SER A 248 -4.56 5.20 17.53
CA SER A 248 -4.82 4.17 18.56
C SER A 248 -5.84 3.13 18.08
N SER A 249 -6.90 3.56 17.38
CA SER A 249 -7.87 2.64 16.77
C SER A 249 -7.25 1.78 15.66
N VAL A 250 -6.44 2.36 14.78
CA VAL A 250 -5.76 1.67 13.68
C VAL A 250 -4.74 0.65 14.19
N ASN A 251 -3.94 0.99 15.21
CA ASN A 251 -3.02 0.05 15.84
C ASN A 251 -3.73 -1.20 16.36
N SER A 252 -5.00 -1.08 16.76
CA SER A 252 -5.78 -2.22 17.23
C SER A 252 -6.30 -3.15 16.13
N LEU A 253 -6.08 -2.80 14.84
CA LEU A 253 -6.29 -3.68 13.70
C LEU A 253 -5.07 -4.59 13.42
N LEU A 254 -3.90 -4.22 13.94
CA LEU A 254 -2.68 -4.99 13.71
C LEU A 254 -2.66 -6.25 14.58
N PRO A 255 -2.12 -7.37 14.08
CA PRO A 255 -1.93 -8.55 14.90
C PRO A 255 -0.98 -8.21 16.06
N VAL A 256 -1.41 -8.51 17.29
CA VAL A 256 -0.53 -8.43 18.46
C VAL A 256 0.52 -9.53 18.32
N SER A 257 1.78 -9.16 18.11
CA SER A 257 2.90 -10.08 18.29
C SER A 257 2.97 -10.45 19.76
N SER A 258 2.58 -11.68 20.12
CA SER A 258 2.80 -12.20 21.47
C SER A 258 4.28 -12.58 21.61
N GLU A 259 5.14 -11.57 21.76
CA GLU A 259 6.44 -11.76 22.39
C GLU A 259 6.24 -11.48 23.88
N PHE A 260 6.72 -12.41 24.73
CA PHE A 260 6.63 -12.43 26.20
C PHE A 260 5.35 -13.03 26.81
N GLY A 261 5.47 -14.30 27.22
CA GLY A 261 4.49 -15.02 28.05
C GLY A 261 5.03 -16.40 28.40
N ASN A 262 5.98 -16.42 29.33
CA ASN A 262 6.54 -17.62 29.91
C ASN A 262 5.47 -18.43 30.68
N ASP A 263 5.71 -19.73 30.72
CA ASP A 263 5.30 -20.69 31.75
C ASP A 263 3.86 -21.24 31.74
N GLU A 264 3.84 -22.53 31.39
CA GLU A 264 2.99 -23.61 31.90
C GLU A 264 1.47 -23.64 31.65
N ALA A 265 1.06 -24.83 31.20
CA ALA A 265 -0.25 -25.47 31.35
C ALA A 265 -1.39 -25.04 30.38
N ASP A 266 -1.62 -25.96 29.42
CA ASP A 266 -2.91 -26.57 29.17
C ASP A 266 -4.15 -25.66 29.13
N VAL A 267 -4.55 -25.18 27.94
CA VAL A 267 -5.94 -25.33 27.46
C VAL A 267 -5.93 -25.36 25.92
N ALA A 268 -6.45 -26.46 25.39
CA ALA A 268 -6.66 -26.70 23.99
C ALA A 268 -7.68 -25.73 23.33
N VAL A 269 -7.58 -25.62 22.01
CA VAL A 269 -8.66 -25.21 21.09
C VAL A 269 -8.95 -23.70 21.00
N SER A 270 -8.20 -23.03 20.14
CA SER A 270 -8.82 -22.36 18.98
C SER A 270 -7.71 -21.92 18.01
N ALA A 271 -7.65 -22.58 16.85
CA ALA A 271 -6.91 -22.06 15.71
C ALA A 271 -7.57 -20.74 15.29
N SER A 272 -7.15 -19.63 15.91
CA SER A 272 -7.44 -18.29 15.42
C SER A 272 -6.78 -18.18 14.06
N VAL A 273 -7.56 -18.40 13.00
CA VAL A 273 -7.17 -18.06 11.62
C VAL A 273 -6.76 -16.60 11.68
N ARG A 274 -5.45 -16.34 11.70
CA ARG A 274 -4.91 -14.98 11.65
C ARG A 274 -5.42 -14.38 10.35
N SER A 275 -6.43 -13.52 10.43
CA SER A 275 -6.80 -12.69 9.30
C SER A 275 -5.56 -11.88 8.91
N PRO A 276 -5.20 -11.81 7.62
CA PRO A 276 -4.11 -10.95 7.18
C PRO A 276 -4.37 -9.52 7.65
N SER A 277 -3.32 -8.85 8.13
CA SER A 277 -3.39 -7.44 8.50
C SER A 277 -3.70 -6.61 7.25
N PRO A 278 -4.63 -5.65 7.30
CA PRO A 278 -4.88 -4.76 6.18
C PRO A 278 -3.60 -4.01 5.80
N HIS A 279 -3.42 -3.74 4.51
CA HIS A 279 -2.49 -2.71 4.09
C HIS A 279 -3.11 -1.34 4.36
N LEU A 280 -2.37 -0.47 5.05
CA LEU A 280 -2.89 0.75 5.64
C LEU A 280 -2.20 1.96 5.00
N PHE A 281 -2.97 2.84 4.35
CA PHE A 281 -2.45 4.04 3.72
C PHE A 281 -3.13 5.31 4.23
N TRP A 282 -2.35 6.39 4.34
CA TRP A 282 -2.84 7.73 4.58
C TRP A 282 -2.70 8.59 3.32
N LEU A 283 -3.79 9.15 2.84
CA LEU A 283 -3.81 10.09 1.72
C LEU A 283 -3.49 11.49 2.26
N GLY A 284 -2.31 12.00 1.93
CA GLY A 284 -1.88 13.35 2.30
C GLY A 284 -2.76 14.42 1.67
N MET A 285 -2.83 15.60 2.29
CA MET A 285 -3.57 16.73 1.70
C MET A 285 -2.82 17.26 0.47
N PRO A 286 -3.51 17.66 -0.60
CA PRO A 286 -2.86 18.34 -1.72
C PRO A 286 -2.33 19.71 -1.29
N THR A 287 -1.36 20.24 -2.04
CA THR A 287 -0.94 21.63 -1.89
C THR A 287 -2.05 22.56 -2.35
N LEU A 288 -2.28 23.64 -1.60
CA LEU A 288 -3.31 24.61 -1.93
C LEU A 288 -2.74 25.71 -2.83
N VAL A 289 -3.56 26.15 -3.78
CA VAL A 289 -3.30 27.38 -4.56
C VAL A 289 -4.32 28.41 -4.15
N ASN A 290 -4.02 29.18 -3.09
CA ASN A 290 -4.95 30.11 -2.48
C ASN A 290 -5.61 31.10 -3.46
N SER A 291 -4.89 31.53 -4.51
CA SER A 291 -5.41 32.45 -5.53
C SER A 291 -6.52 31.86 -6.41
N MET A 292 -6.64 30.53 -6.48
CA MET A 292 -7.62 29.81 -7.30
C MET A 292 -8.85 29.34 -6.52
N LEU A 293 -8.82 29.42 -5.18
CA LEU A 293 -9.95 29.02 -4.34
C LEU A 293 -11.19 29.86 -4.69
N ASN A 294 -12.29 29.17 -4.98
CA ASN A 294 -13.48 29.75 -5.63
C ASN A 294 -14.48 30.45 -4.69
N THR A 295 -14.26 30.44 -3.37
CA THR A 295 -15.12 31.14 -2.40
C THR A 295 -14.28 31.94 -1.41
N ASN A 296 -14.84 33.03 -0.89
CA ASN A 296 -14.18 33.84 0.14
C ASN A 296 -13.89 33.02 1.40
N GLU A 297 -14.85 32.18 1.83
CA GLU A 297 -14.69 31.31 2.99
C GLU A 297 -13.47 30.38 2.84
N LYS A 298 -13.29 29.73 1.68
CA LYS A 298 -12.13 28.89 1.43
C LYS A 298 -10.83 29.70 1.49
N ARG A 299 -10.79 30.90 0.89
CA ARG A 299 -9.60 31.78 0.91
C ARG A 299 -9.23 32.23 2.32
N GLU A 300 -10.21 32.51 3.16
CA GLU A 300 -10.01 32.91 4.56
C GLU A 300 -9.51 31.75 5.43
N LYS A 301 -10.08 30.56 5.24
CA LYS A 301 -9.89 29.43 6.16
C LYS A 301 -8.79 28.45 5.74
N MET A 302 -8.61 28.23 4.44
CA MET A 302 -7.68 27.24 3.90
C MET A 302 -6.37 27.91 3.44
N THR A 303 -5.75 28.69 4.32
CA THR A 303 -4.49 29.40 4.03
C THR A 303 -3.30 28.45 4.04
N ASP A 304 -2.20 28.79 3.36
CA ASP A 304 -0.93 28.06 3.43
C ASP A 304 -0.46 27.84 4.89
N LEU A 305 -0.67 28.84 5.74
CA LEU A 305 -0.36 28.74 7.18
C LEU A 305 -1.17 27.62 7.81
N MET A 306 -2.50 27.66 7.69
CA MET A 306 -3.42 26.65 8.25
C MET A 306 -3.14 25.26 7.69
N TRP A 307 -2.85 25.16 6.39
CA TRP A 307 -2.44 23.90 5.76
C TRP A 307 -1.18 23.33 6.40
N GLY A 308 -0.16 24.17 6.59
CA GLY A 308 1.07 23.77 7.26
C GLY A 308 0.86 23.37 8.73
N GLU A 309 -0.12 23.96 9.43
CA GLU A 309 -0.46 23.52 10.79
C GLU A 309 -1.08 22.12 10.80
N TYR A 310 -2.03 21.84 9.91
CA TYR A 310 -2.64 20.52 9.79
C TYR A 310 -1.61 19.45 9.39
N GLU A 311 -0.71 19.76 8.46
CA GLU A 311 0.38 18.86 8.06
C GLU A 311 1.31 18.56 9.24
N ARG A 312 1.67 19.57 10.05
CA ARG A 312 2.44 19.34 11.30
C ARG A 312 1.72 18.43 12.28
N GLU A 313 0.39 18.51 12.38
CA GLU A 313 -0.40 17.64 13.26
C GLU A 313 -0.45 16.20 12.74
N VAL A 314 -0.48 15.98 11.41
CA VAL A 314 -0.30 14.65 10.82
C VAL A 314 1.07 14.07 11.20
N GLN A 315 2.14 14.84 11.01
CA GLN A 315 3.50 14.41 11.34
C GLN A 315 3.66 14.15 12.85
N GLY A 316 3.17 15.08 13.67
CA GLY A 316 3.25 15.02 15.14
C GLY A 316 2.39 13.93 15.78
N SER A 317 1.33 13.47 15.11
CA SER A 317 0.48 12.38 15.61
C SER A 317 1.21 11.02 15.68
N GLY A 318 2.29 10.86 14.91
CA GLY A 318 3.01 9.60 14.76
C GLY A 318 2.20 8.49 14.09
N MET A 319 1.19 8.84 13.28
CA MET A 319 0.34 7.87 12.58
C MET A 319 1.00 7.26 11.34
N LEU A 320 1.98 7.96 10.74
CA LEU A 320 2.67 7.54 9.52
C LEU A 320 3.87 6.64 9.85
N ARG A 321 4.17 5.67 8.97
CA ARG A 321 5.29 4.72 9.11
C ARG A 321 6.65 5.39 9.30
N GLN A 322 6.92 6.46 8.56
CA GLN A 322 8.16 7.23 8.71
C GLN A 322 8.35 7.86 10.11
N PHE A 323 7.27 7.93 10.92
CA PHE A 323 7.28 8.40 12.31
C PHE A 323 6.88 7.29 13.30
N GLY A 324 7.02 6.01 12.91
CA GLY A 324 6.73 4.84 13.75
C GLY A 324 5.24 4.47 13.87
N GLY A 325 4.39 5.02 13.01
CA GLY A 325 2.98 4.66 12.91
C GLY A 325 2.70 3.53 11.92
N PRO A 326 1.44 3.07 11.79
CA PRO A 326 1.10 1.95 10.92
C PRO A 326 0.83 2.32 9.45
N LEU A 327 0.51 3.59 9.16
CA LEU A 327 0.02 4.02 7.85
C LEU A 327 1.15 4.43 6.91
N GLN A 328 1.18 3.89 5.70
CA GLN A 328 2.06 4.36 4.64
C GLN A 328 1.50 5.64 4.01
N LEU A 329 2.33 6.67 3.82
CA LEU A 329 1.89 7.93 3.22
C LEU A 329 1.76 7.80 1.70
N VAL A 330 0.63 8.23 1.15
CA VAL A 330 0.47 8.61 -0.26
C VAL A 330 0.46 10.13 -0.31
N ASP A 331 1.65 10.72 -0.51
CA ASP A 331 1.90 12.16 -0.42
C ASP A 331 1.36 12.93 -1.65
N ILE A 332 0.04 13.10 -1.69
CA ILE A 332 -0.61 13.94 -2.70
C ILE A 332 -0.10 15.39 -2.59
N GLY A 333 0.31 15.85 -1.42
CA GLY A 333 0.91 17.17 -1.21
C GLY A 333 2.12 17.38 -2.11
N SER A 334 3.13 16.53 -1.98
CA SER A 334 4.33 16.58 -2.83
C SER A 334 4.03 16.39 -4.32
N LEU A 335 3.15 15.44 -4.66
CA LEU A 335 2.77 15.19 -6.07
C LEU A 335 2.08 16.40 -6.71
N SER A 336 1.16 17.02 -5.98
CA SER A 336 0.40 18.18 -6.44
C SER A 336 1.26 19.44 -6.51
N TRP A 337 2.14 19.67 -5.53
CA TRP A 337 3.15 20.73 -5.55
C TRP A 337 4.04 20.66 -6.79
N THR A 338 4.60 19.48 -7.05
CA THR A 338 5.55 19.27 -8.14
C THR A 338 4.90 19.27 -9.52
N CYS A 339 3.62 18.88 -9.63
CA CYS A 339 2.83 19.06 -10.85
C CYS A 339 2.55 20.56 -11.11
N GLY A 340 2.30 21.30 -10.03
CA GLY A 340 2.15 22.75 -10.01
C GLY A 340 0.75 23.24 -10.39
N ILE A 341 0.62 24.57 -10.43
CA ILE A 341 -0.67 25.28 -10.61
C ILE A 341 -1.44 24.89 -11.88
N LYS A 342 -0.74 24.42 -12.92
CA LYS A 342 -1.35 23.97 -14.19
C LYS A 342 -2.11 22.64 -14.05
N CYS A 343 -2.02 21.99 -12.90
CA CYS A 343 -2.65 20.70 -12.62
C CYS A 343 -3.90 20.81 -11.74
N THR A 344 -4.46 22.00 -11.57
CA THR A 344 -5.69 22.24 -10.81
C THR A 344 -6.47 23.40 -11.43
N ASP A 345 -7.80 23.35 -11.35
CA ASP A 345 -8.68 24.43 -11.82
C ASP A 345 -9.24 25.28 -10.67
N ASP A 346 -9.27 24.76 -9.45
CA ASP A 346 -9.85 25.42 -8.27
C ASP A 346 -8.89 25.59 -7.09
N GLY A 347 -7.63 25.19 -7.28
CA GLY A 347 -6.56 25.31 -6.30
C GLY A 347 -6.58 24.29 -5.17
N MET A 348 -7.46 23.29 -5.20
CA MET A 348 -7.52 22.24 -4.16
C MET A 348 -7.84 20.84 -4.69
N HIS A 349 -8.53 20.73 -5.82
CA HIS A 349 -8.72 19.46 -6.53
C HIS A 349 -7.80 19.45 -7.74
N TYR A 350 -6.90 18.47 -7.78
CA TYR A 350 -5.95 18.34 -8.88
C TYR A 350 -6.52 17.46 -9.99
N ASP A 351 -5.88 17.50 -11.16
CA ASP A 351 -6.25 16.66 -12.27
C ASP A 351 -6.04 15.18 -11.92
N GLY A 352 -6.82 14.29 -12.55
CA GLY A 352 -6.78 12.85 -12.30
C GLY A 352 -5.39 12.23 -12.42
N VAL A 353 -4.49 12.81 -13.20
CA VAL A 353 -3.10 12.35 -13.35
C VAL A 353 -2.30 12.39 -12.04
N VAL A 354 -2.60 13.32 -11.12
CA VAL A 354 -1.97 13.42 -9.80
C VAL A 354 -2.40 12.25 -8.92
N TYR A 355 -3.69 11.93 -8.92
CA TYR A 355 -4.23 10.82 -8.15
C TYR A 355 -3.88 9.47 -8.79
N GLU A 356 -3.78 9.39 -10.12
CA GLU A 356 -3.24 8.22 -10.83
C GLU A 356 -1.82 7.89 -10.35
N ALA A 357 -0.94 8.89 -10.27
CA ALA A 357 0.41 8.72 -9.72
C ALA A 357 0.36 8.21 -8.27
N GLY A 358 -0.51 8.81 -7.43
CA GLY A 358 -0.73 8.34 -6.06
C GLY A 358 -1.21 6.89 -5.97
N VAL A 359 -2.10 6.46 -6.85
CA VAL A 359 -2.56 5.06 -6.93
C VAL A 359 -1.40 4.14 -7.34
N GLN A 360 -0.61 4.52 -8.33
CA GLN A 360 0.54 3.71 -8.77
C GLN A 360 1.61 3.58 -7.67
N ILE A 361 1.83 4.63 -6.87
CA ILE A 361 2.67 4.58 -5.68
C ILE A 361 2.14 3.56 -4.67
N MET A 362 0.85 3.61 -4.36
CA MET A 362 0.21 2.65 -3.46
C MET A 362 0.35 1.21 -3.97
N LEU A 363 0.11 0.98 -5.26
CA LEU A 363 0.21 -0.35 -5.85
C LEU A 363 1.65 -0.90 -5.85
N ASN A 364 2.65 -0.05 -6.11
CA ASN A 364 4.06 -0.47 -5.99
C ASN A 364 4.44 -0.74 -4.53
N ALA A 365 3.91 0.02 -3.56
CA ALA A 365 4.09 -0.30 -2.14
C ALA A 365 3.53 -1.69 -1.80
N LEU A 366 2.34 -2.04 -2.34
CA LEU A 366 1.76 -3.38 -2.17
C LEU A 366 2.66 -4.47 -2.79
N LEU A 367 3.25 -4.25 -3.96
CA LEU A 367 4.17 -5.22 -4.57
C LEU A 367 5.41 -5.46 -3.69
N ILE A 368 5.99 -4.39 -3.14
CA ILE A 368 7.15 -4.47 -2.23
C ILE A 368 6.79 -5.26 -0.98
N GLU A 369 5.66 -4.92 -0.33
CA GLU A 369 5.22 -5.54 0.92
C GLU A 369 4.80 -7.01 0.75
N SER A 370 4.14 -7.33 -0.37
CA SER A 370 3.66 -8.70 -0.64
C SER A 370 4.72 -9.61 -1.25
N HIS A 371 5.89 -9.08 -1.62
CA HIS A 371 6.95 -9.75 -2.39
C HIS A 371 6.44 -10.35 -3.70
N GLN A 372 5.39 -9.77 -4.26
CA GLN A 372 4.86 -10.17 -5.55
C GLN A 372 5.70 -9.55 -6.66
N ARG A 373 6.09 -10.37 -7.62
CA ARG A 373 6.52 -9.94 -8.95
C ARG A 373 5.42 -10.35 -9.92
N LEU A 374 4.88 -9.39 -10.65
CA LEU A 374 3.83 -9.61 -11.64
C LEU A 374 4.43 -10.01 -12.99
#